data_AF-A0A821B4B0-F1
#
_entry.id   AF-A0A821B4B0-F1
#
_cell.length_a   1.000
_cell.length_b   1.000
_cell.length_c   1.000
_cell.angle_alpha   90.00
_cell.angle_beta   90.00
_cell.angle_gamma   90.00
#
_symmetry.space_group_name_H-M   'P 1'
#
loop_
_entity.id
_entity.type
_entity.pdbx_description
1 polymer ?
#
loop_
_entity_poly.entity_id
_entity_poly.type
_entity_poly.pdbx_seq_one_letter_code
_entity_poly.pdbx_strand_id
1 'polypeptide(L)'
;MADDDGGGDRDVEMDEDLEEDQRTQISEQQLQGDGRMQILNEDVLDGTQPDASYNESKLIPACLPTPNPSSHNFTSRFRADVVQLVETSNIHKHSDTCYKYWNASRGEKKSCRIRMPRKLVPVSTIDPDTGHISMRRSDPMINNFNECLIAACRSNMD
;
A
#
# COMPACT_ATOMS: atom_id res chain seq x y z
N MET A 1 9.23 35.01 70.98
CA MET A 1 9.94 33.73 70.81
C MET A 1 9.04 32.86 69.96
N ALA A 2 9.55 32.48 68.77
CA ALA A 2 8.93 31.71 67.67
C ALA A 2 7.73 32.40 66.99
N ASP A 3 7.85 32.94 65.76
CA ASP A 3 8.08 32.30 64.44
C ASP A 3 6.83 31.49 64.02
N ASP A 4 6.07 31.99 63.03
CA ASP A 4 6.06 31.48 61.63
C ASP A 4 4.90 30.44 61.51
N ASP A 5 4.07 30.31 60.49
CA ASP A 5 4.08 30.74 59.11
C ASP A 5 2.66 30.51 58.53
N GLY A 6 2.42 30.99 57.32
CA GLY A 6 1.11 31.10 56.67
C GLY A 6 0.27 29.84 56.38
N GLY A 7 -0.92 30.11 55.86
CA GLY A 7 -1.86 29.16 55.27
C GLY A 7 -3.22 29.84 55.19
N GLY A 8 -3.81 30.14 54.05
CA GLY A 8 -3.65 29.58 52.72
C GLY A 8 -5.08 29.49 52.19
N ASP A 9 -5.41 30.39 51.26
CA ASP A 9 -6.61 30.28 50.45
C ASP A 9 -6.62 28.89 49.82
N ARG A 10 -7.68 28.13 50.09
CA ARG A 10 -8.07 27.00 49.25
C ARG A 10 -9.49 27.25 48.84
N ASP A 11 -9.61 27.88 47.69
CA ASP A 11 -10.71 27.59 46.77
C ASP A 11 -10.80 26.07 46.63
N VAL A 12 -11.99 25.55 46.90
CA VAL A 12 -12.34 24.15 46.68
C VAL A 12 -12.47 23.98 45.16
N GLU A 13 -11.39 23.59 44.50
CA GLU A 13 -11.50 22.80 43.27
C GLU A 13 -11.61 21.32 43.66
N MET A 14 -12.73 20.69 43.28
CA MET A 14 -13.06 19.26 43.27
C MET A 14 -14.60 19.21 43.08
N ASP A 15 -15.23 18.58 42.10
CA ASP A 15 -14.83 17.61 41.07
C ASP A 15 -15.90 17.69 39.96
N GLU A 16 -15.54 18.07 38.73
CA GLU A 16 -16.40 17.83 37.55
C GLU A 16 -16.26 16.38 37.04
N ASP A 17 -15.38 15.58 37.65
CA ASP A 17 -15.05 14.21 37.23
C ASP A 17 -16.05 13.14 37.72
N LEU A 18 -17.06 13.51 38.53
CA LEU A 18 -18.02 12.55 39.10
C LEU A 18 -19.36 12.45 38.34
N GLU A 19 -19.65 13.37 37.41
CA GLU A 19 -20.87 13.31 36.59
C GLU A 19 -20.66 12.66 35.22
N GLU A 20 -19.42 12.61 34.72
CA GLU A 20 -19.14 11.96 33.44
C GLU A 20 -19.16 10.43 33.56
N ASP A 21 -18.80 9.88 34.72
CA ASP A 21 -18.72 8.44 34.98
C ASP A 21 -20.11 7.76 35.10
N GLN A 22 -21.16 8.52 35.42
CA GLN A 22 -22.54 8.02 35.41
C GLN A 22 -23.15 8.01 34.00
N ARG A 23 -22.62 8.82 33.07
CA ARG A 23 -23.06 8.83 31.66
C ARG A 23 -22.46 7.69 30.85
N THR A 24 -21.27 7.23 31.22
CA THR A 24 -20.62 6.05 30.63
C THR A 24 -21.27 4.74 31.12
N GLN A 25 -21.70 4.65 32.38
CA GLN A 25 -22.28 3.40 32.90
C GLN A 25 -23.71 3.11 32.41
N ILE A 26 -24.49 4.12 32.00
CA ILE A 26 -25.84 3.92 31.44
C ILE A 26 -25.78 3.56 29.93
N SER A 27 -24.64 3.81 29.26
CA SER A 27 -24.43 3.38 27.87
C SER A 27 -24.10 1.90 27.72
N GLU A 28 -23.60 1.25 28.78
CA GLU A 28 -23.12 -0.14 28.72
C GLU A 28 -24.18 -1.18 29.11
N GLN A 29 -25.35 -0.77 29.61
CA GLN A 29 -26.38 -1.70 30.11
C GLN A 29 -27.64 -1.84 29.22
N GLN A 30 -27.69 -1.21 28.05
CA GLN A 30 -28.89 -1.24 27.19
C GLN A 30 -28.68 -1.80 25.77
N LEU A 31 -27.83 -2.82 25.61
CA LEU A 31 -27.76 -3.67 24.41
C LEU A 31 -27.73 -5.16 24.79
N GLN A 32 -28.61 -5.57 25.70
CA GLN A 32 -29.00 -6.97 25.88
C GLN A 32 -30.35 -7.18 25.19
N GLY A 33 -30.29 -7.56 23.92
CA GLY A 33 -31.45 -7.75 23.05
C GLY A 33 -31.06 -8.34 21.70
N ASP A 34 -30.70 -9.62 21.69
CA ASP A 34 -30.76 -10.62 20.61
C ASP A 34 -30.44 -10.22 19.14
N GLY A 35 -29.41 -9.41 18.95
CA GLY A 35 -28.77 -9.16 17.65
C GLY A 35 -27.49 -9.96 17.47
N ARG A 36 -27.51 -11.27 17.73
CA ARG A 36 -26.34 -12.15 17.54
C ARG A 36 -26.08 -12.31 16.04
N MET A 37 -25.32 -11.41 15.42
CA MET A 37 -24.64 -11.75 14.18
C MET A 37 -23.61 -12.81 14.54
N GLN A 38 -24.04 -14.06 14.39
CA GLN A 38 -23.17 -15.22 14.45
C GLN A 38 -22.15 -15.03 13.34
N ILE A 39 -20.92 -14.68 13.71
CA ILE A 39 -19.80 -15.00 12.83
C ILE A 39 -19.81 -16.52 12.78
N LEU A 40 -20.30 -17.06 11.66
CA LEU A 40 -20.20 -18.47 11.33
C LEU A 40 -18.70 -18.79 11.19
N ASN A 41 -18.05 -19.01 12.32
CA ASN A 41 -16.83 -19.80 12.40
C ASN A 41 -17.28 -21.26 12.51
N GLU A 42 -17.79 -21.82 11.41
CA GLU A 42 -18.03 -23.26 11.27
C GLU A 42 -18.38 -23.62 9.81
N ASP A 43 -17.60 -23.11 8.85
CA ASP A 43 -17.42 -23.86 7.61
C ASP A 43 -16.42 -24.97 7.92
N VAL A 44 -16.98 -26.07 8.42
CA VAL A 44 -16.61 -27.46 8.15
C VAL A 44 -15.16 -27.59 7.67
N LEU A 45 -14.30 -28.11 8.56
CA LEU A 45 -13.12 -28.88 8.15
C LEU A 45 -13.61 -30.07 7.32
N ASP A 46 -13.98 -29.82 6.07
CA ASP A 46 -14.03 -30.87 5.07
C ASP A 46 -12.58 -31.22 4.83
N GLY A 47 -12.21 -32.43 5.24
CA GLY A 47 -10.87 -33.01 5.14
C GLY A 47 -10.40 -33.20 3.70
N THR A 48 -10.83 -32.36 2.77
CA THR A 48 -10.20 -32.19 1.47
C THR A 48 -8.88 -31.47 1.73
N GLN A 49 -7.85 -32.27 2.03
CA GLN A 49 -6.46 -31.91 1.75
C GLN A 49 -6.44 -31.13 0.44
N PRO A 50 -5.81 -29.93 0.36
CA PRO A 50 -5.70 -29.22 -0.90
C PRO A 50 -5.13 -30.19 -1.93
N ASP A 51 -5.96 -30.56 -2.91
CA ASP A 51 -5.56 -31.53 -3.90
C ASP A 51 -4.37 -30.95 -4.70
N ALA A 52 -3.42 -31.83 -4.99
CA ALA A 52 -2.30 -31.66 -5.90
C ALA A 52 -1.40 -30.43 -5.71
N SER A 53 -0.40 -30.56 -4.82
CA SER A 53 0.91 -29.90 -4.93
C SER A 53 0.86 -28.42 -5.35
N TYR A 54 0.42 -27.54 -4.44
CA TYR A 54 0.55 -26.10 -4.64
C TYR A 54 2.02 -25.74 -4.80
N ASN A 55 2.47 -25.56 -6.04
CA ASN A 55 3.84 -25.21 -6.33
C ASN A 55 3.93 -23.70 -6.49
N GLU A 56 4.30 -23.03 -5.41
CA GLU A 56 4.51 -21.58 -5.35
C GLU A 56 5.43 -21.10 -6.49
N SER A 57 6.39 -21.93 -6.94
CA SER A 57 7.28 -21.60 -8.07
C SER A 57 6.60 -21.56 -9.45
N LYS A 58 5.33 -21.95 -9.56
CA LYS A 58 4.52 -21.83 -10.79
C LYS A 58 3.66 -20.56 -10.83
N LEU A 59 3.51 -19.86 -9.71
CA LEU A 59 2.68 -18.66 -9.66
C LEU A 59 3.43 -17.45 -10.21
N ILE A 60 2.69 -16.55 -10.87
CA ILE A 60 3.25 -15.26 -11.29
C ILE A 60 3.52 -14.40 -10.05
N PRO A 61 4.59 -13.57 -10.04
CA PRO A 61 4.93 -12.74 -8.88
C PRO A 61 3.77 -11.89 -8.36
N ALA A 62 2.90 -11.39 -9.26
CA ALA A 62 1.73 -10.59 -8.88
C ALA A 62 0.72 -11.32 -7.98
N CYS A 63 0.68 -12.66 -8.02
CA CYS A 63 -0.22 -13.49 -7.21
C CYS A 63 0.40 -13.98 -5.90
N LEU A 64 1.69 -13.74 -5.68
CA LEU A 64 2.37 -14.11 -4.44
C LEU A 64 2.12 -13.08 -3.35
N PRO A 65 2.13 -13.47 -2.06
CA PRO A 65 2.06 -12.52 -0.97
C PRO A 65 3.34 -11.70 -0.87
N THR A 66 3.23 -10.47 -0.36
CA THR A 66 4.39 -9.65 -0.02
C THR A 66 5.24 -10.34 1.06
N PRO A 67 6.58 -10.31 0.96
CA PRO A 67 7.45 -10.94 1.96
C PRO A 67 7.14 -10.48 3.39
N ASN A 68 7.19 -11.42 4.35
CA ASN A 68 6.91 -11.13 5.76
C ASN A 68 7.95 -10.15 6.34
N PRO A 69 7.54 -8.97 6.85
CA PRO A 69 8.45 -7.97 7.41
C PRO A 69 9.22 -8.45 8.65
N SER A 70 8.69 -9.44 9.38
CA SER A 70 9.33 -9.99 10.57
C SER A 70 10.40 -11.05 10.26
N SER A 71 10.64 -11.40 8.99
CA SER A 71 11.65 -12.41 8.64
C SER A 71 13.07 -11.82 8.70
N HIS A 72 14.04 -12.61 9.20
CA HIS A 72 15.44 -12.17 9.35
C HIS A 72 16.11 -11.73 8.03
N ASN A 73 15.59 -12.17 6.89
CA ASN A 73 16.06 -11.85 5.55
C ASN A 73 15.09 -10.95 4.76
N PHE A 74 14.16 -10.27 5.44
CA PHE A 74 13.09 -9.47 4.82
C PHE A 74 13.62 -8.49 3.77
N THR A 75 14.64 -7.67 4.09
CA THR A 75 15.15 -6.65 3.16
C THR A 75 15.63 -7.22 1.83
N SER A 76 16.32 -8.37 1.86
CA SER A 76 16.80 -9.03 0.65
C SER A 76 15.63 -9.60 -0.16
N ARG A 77 14.71 -10.29 0.52
CA ARG A 77 13.51 -10.87 -0.11
C ARG A 77 12.59 -9.81 -0.70
N PHE A 78 12.37 -8.71 0.00
CA PHE A 78 11.55 -7.58 -0.44
C PHE A 78 12.14 -6.96 -1.70
N ARG A 79 13.45 -6.71 -1.75
CA ARG A 79 14.11 -6.19 -2.95
C ARG A 79 13.99 -7.15 -4.13
N ALA A 80 14.22 -8.45 -3.89
CA ALA A 80 14.06 -9.46 -4.94
C ALA A 80 12.62 -9.53 -5.46
N ASP A 81 11.63 -9.44 -4.57
CA ASP A 81 10.20 -9.41 -4.91
C ASP A 81 9.85 -8.18 -5.75
N VAL A 82 10.30 -6.98 -5.34
CA VAL A 82 10.11 -5.75 -6.11
C VAL A 82 10.74 -5.87 -7.50
N VAL A 83 11.97 -6.38 -7.62
CA VAL A 83 12.61 -6.59 -8.93
C VAL A 83 11.76 -7.49 -9.82
N GLN A 84 11.29 -8.63 -9.29
CA GLN A 84 10.44 -9.55 -10.05
C GLN A 84 9.12 -8.89 -10.48
N LEU A 85 8.47 -8.13 -9.60
CA LEU A 85 7.24 -7.40 -9.93
C LEU A 85 7.48 -6.33 -11.00
N VAL A 86 8.58 -5.59 -10.91
CA VAL A 86 8.94 -4.56 -11.89
C VAL A 86 9.17 -5.19 -13.26
N GLU A 87 9.98 -6.24 -13.32
CA GLU A 87 10.33 -6.92 -14.57
C GLU A 87 9.11 -7.56 -15.25
N THR A 88 8.19 -8.10 -14.45
CA THR A 88 7.00 -8.78 -14.98
C THR A 88 5.86 -7.81 -15.32
N SER A 89 5.69 -6.75 -14.53
CA SER A 89 4.46 -5.94 -14.57
C SER A 89 4.67 -4.48 -14.99
N ASN A 90 5.87 -3.91 -14.82
CA ASN A 90 6.15 -2.50 -15.12
C ASN A 90 7.01 -2.30 -16.38
N ILE A 91 7.46 -3.37 -17.04
CA ILE A 91 8.12 -3.28 -18.35
C ILE A 91 7.06 -3.39 -19.44
N HIS A 92 6.95 -2.33 -20.24
CA HIS A 92 6.02 -2.30 -21.35
C HIS A 92 6.47 -3.24 -22.48
N LYS A 93 5.55 -4.11 -22.90
CA LYS A 93 5.71 -4.95 -24.09
C LYS A 93 4.73 -4.48 -25.14
N HIS A 94 5.24 -4.18 -26.34
CA HIS A 94 4.36 -3.77 -27.42
C HIS A 94 3.41 -4.90 -27.83
N SER A 95 2.14 -4.54 -27.94
CA SER A 95 1.08 -5.36 -28.53
C SER A 95 0.36 -4.55 -29.61
N ASP A 96 -0.53 -5.17 -30.37
CA ASP A 96 -1.28 -4.47 -31.43
C ASP A 96 -2.07 -3.27 -30.89
N THR A 97 -2.55 -3.37 -29.64
CA THR A 97 -3.27 -2.27 -28.99
C THR A 97 -2.40 -1.04 -28.72
N CYS A 98 -1.07 -1.18 -28.71
CA CYS A 98 -0.15 -0.04 -28.62
C CYS A 98 -0.26 0.89 -29.81
N TYR A 99 -0.63 0.34 -30.96
CA TYR A 99 -0.65 1.03 -32.24
C TYR A 99 -2.07 1.21 -32.76
N LYS A 100 -3.08 1.07 -31.90
CA LYS A 100 -4.50 1.19 -32.25
C LYS A 100 -4.82 2.48 -33.03
N TYR A 101 -4.15 3.57 -32.71
CA TYR A 101 -4.36 4.88 -33.36
C TYR A 101 -3.37 5.17 -34.47
N TRP A 102 -2.38 4.31 -34.68
CA TRP A 102 -1.45 4.47 -35.79
C TRP A 102 -2.14 4.08 -37.09
N ASN A 103 -2.11 4.99 -38.06
CA ASN A 103 -2.61 4.72 -39.39
C ASN A 103 -1.50 4.86 -40.43
N ALA A 104 -1.10 3.73 -41.02
CA ALA A 104 -0.08 3.67 -42.06
C ALA A 104 -0.45 4.50 -43.30
N SER A 105 -1.74 4.63 -43.63
CA SER A 105 -2.19 5.38 -44.83
C SER A 105 -2.03 6.89 -44.68
N ARG A 106 -1.85 7.40 -43.46
CA ARG A 106 -1.59 8.82 -43.19
C ARG A 106 -0.10 9.19 -43.30
N GLY A 107 0.77 8.21 -43.57
CA GLY A 107 2.22 8.42 -43.57
C GLY A 107 2.81 8.71 -42.18
N GLU A 108 2.03 8.49 -41.12
CA GLU A 108 2.47 8.74 -39.74
C GLU A 108 3.48 7.68 -39.28
N LYS A 109 4.48 8.12 -38.54
CA LYS A 109 5.42 7.20 -37.89
C LYS A 109 4.68 6.33 -36.87
N LYS A 110 4.94 5.03 -36.90
CA LYS A 110 4.42 4.08 -35.92
C LYS A 110 4.85 4.52 -34.52
N SER A 111 3.89 4.93 -33.70
CA SER A 111 4.12 5.45 -32.35
C SER A 111 3.25 4.69 -31.36
N CYS A 112 3.82 4.37 -30.20
CA CYS A 112 3.08 3.72 -29.14
C CYS A 112 2.15 4.71 -28.45
N ARG A 113 0.87 4.37 -28.28
CA ARG A 113 -0.11 5.22 -27.58
C ARG A 113 0.26 5.50 -26.11
N ILE A 114 1.05 4.61 -25.49
CA ILE A 114 1.58 4.75 -24.12
C ILE A 114 2.93 5.52 -24.11
N ARG A 115 3.38 6.00 -25.27
CA ARG A 115 4.59 6.84 -25.44
C ARG A 115 5.90 6.12 -25.07
N MET A 116 5.97 4.82 -25.35
CA MET A 116 7.21 4.03 -25.29
C MET A 116 7.90 3.97 -26.67
N PRO A 117 9.24 3.94 -26.73
CA PRO A 117 10.20 4.08 -25.64
C PRO A 117 10.27 5.52 -25.09
N ARG A 118 10.49 5.65 -23.78
CA ARG A 118 10.73 6.96 -23.14
C ARG A 118 12.20 7.35 -23.20
N LYS A 119 12.47 8.65 -23.09
CA LYS A 119 13.84 9.18 -23.00
C LYS A 119 14.52 8.68 -21.73
N LEU A 120 15.76 8.20 -21.86
CA LEU A 120 16.62 7.87 -20.73
C LEU A 120 17.08 9.14 -20.02
N VAL A 121 17.15 9.06 -18.69
CA VAL A 121 17.53 10.19 -17.83
C VAL A 121 18.53 9.66 -16.81
N PRO A 122 19.80 10.10 -16.83
CA PRO A 122 20.84 9.50 -15.98
C PRO A 122 20.70 9.86 -14.49
N VAL A 123 20.11 11.02 -14.18
CA VAL A 123 19.97 11.55 -12.82
C VAL A 123 18.62 12.27 -12.68
N SER A 124 17.96 12.13 -11.53
CA SER A 124 16.74 12.88 -11.25
C SER A 124 17.04 14.36 -11.08
N THR A 125 16.31 15.22 -11.78
CA THR A 125 16.52 16.68 -11.77
C THR A 125 15.19 17.40 -11.67
N ILE A 126 15.23 18.61 -11.11
CA ILE A 126 14.11 19.54 -11.07
C ILE A 126 14.57 20.80 -11.79
N ASP A 127 13.85 21.19 -12.83
CA ASP A 127 14.09 22.45 -13.53
C ASP A 127 13.66 23.62 -12.61
N PRO A 128 14.57 24.54 -12.23
CA PRO A 128 14.26 25.63 -11.31
C PRO A 128 13.32 26.69 -11.89
N ASP A 129 13.26 26.83 -13.21
CA ASP A 129 12.45 27.87 -13.86
C ASP A 129 11.02 27.37 -14.11
N THR A 130 10.89 26.09 -14.51
CA THR A 130 9.58 25.49 -14.86
C THR A 130 8.99 24.62 -13.76
N GLY A 131 9.79 24.22 -12.76
CA GLY A 131 9.42 23.22 -11.76
C GLY A 131 9.30 21.80 -12.32
N HIS A 132 9.71 21.55 -13.57
CA HIS A 132 9.55 20.24 -14.21
C HIS A 132 10.48 19.20 -13.58
N ILE A 133 9.90 18.10 -13.10
CA ILE A 133 10.62 17.00 -12.47
C ILE A 133 10.93 15.93 -13.52
N SER A 134 12.21 15.72 -13.79
CA SER A 134 12.71 14.63 -14.62
C SER A 134 13.28 13.53 -13.74
N MET A 135 12.59 12.39 -13.64
CA MET A 135 13.06 11.24 -12.86
C MET A 135 14.14 10.46 -13.61
N ARG A 136 15.15 9.98 -12.88
CA ARG A 136 16.15 9.04 -13.41
C ARG A 136 15.45 7.82 -14.01
N ARG A 137 15.88 7.45 -15.22
CA ARG A 137 15.38 6.29 -15.97
C ARG A 137 16.55 5.59 -16.65
N SER A 138 16.77 4.33 -16.28
CA SER A 138 17.82 3.46 -16.82
C SER A 138 17.35 2.56 -17.96
N ASP A 139 16.04 2.33 -18.09
CA ASP A 139 15.45 1.51 -19.15
C ASP A 139 14.35 2.31 -19.87
N PRO A 140 14.31 2.36 -21.21
CA PRO A 140 13.34 3.18 -21.93
C PRO A 140 11.92 2.58 -21.98
N MET A 141 11.76 1.30 -21.64
CA MET A 141 10.51 0.55 -21.66
C MET A 141 9.89 0.38 -20.28
N ILE A 142 10.60 0.79 -19.22
CA ILE A 142 10.11 0.72 -17.85
C ILE A 142 9.19 1.90 -17.53
N ASN A 143 8.09 1.61 -16.85
CA ASN A 143 7.30 2.63 -16.17
C ASN A 143 8.02 3.13 -14.91
N ASN A 144 7.78 4.38 -14.54
CA ASN A 144 8.25 4.86 -13.25
C ASN A 144 7.50 4.09 -12.16
N PHE A 145 8.22 3.63 -11.14
CA PHE A 145 7.62 2.89 -10.04
C PHE A 145 8.15 3.37 -8.69
N ASN A 146 7.34 3.19 -7.66
CA ASN A 146 7.68 3.32 -6.24
C ASN A 146 7.67 1.91 -5.61
N GLU A 147 8.72 1.57 -4.87
CA GLU A 147 8.91 0.23 -4.30
C GLU A 147 7.78 -0.21 -3.35
N CYS A 148 7.25 0.72 -2.56
CA CYS A 148 6.17 0.41 -1.62
C CYS A 148 4.84 0.20 -2.35
N LEU A 149 4.52 1.07 -3.30
CA LEU A 149 3.26 0.99 -4.04
C LEU A 149 3.21 -0.26 -4.94
N ILE A 150 4.32 -0.62 -5.59
CA ILE A 150 4.35 -1.85 -6.41
C ILE A 150 4.25 -3.09 -5.53
N ALA A 151 4.86 -3.10 -4.35
CA ALA A 151 4.75 -4.22 -3.42
C ALA A 151 3.34 -4.37 -2.84
N ALA A 152 2.61 -3.26 -2.65
CA ALA A 152 1.24 -3.26 -2.16
C ALA A 152 0.23 -3.65 -3.25
N CYS A 153 0.32 -3.01 -4.42
CA CYS A 153 -0.63 -3.18 -5.51
C CYS A 153 -0.32 -4.39 -6.41
N ARG A 154 0.92 -4.88 -6.38
CA ARG A 154 1.45 -6.01 -7.17
C ARG A 154 1.13 -5.95 -8.66
N SER A 155 1.06 -4.74 -9.21
CA SER A 155 0.63 -4.46 -10.58
C SER A 155 1.35 -3.23 -11.16
N ASN A 156 1.12 -2.95 -12.45
CA ASN A 156 1.64 -1.75 -13.10
C ASN A 156 1.10 -0.47 -12.43
N MET A 157 1.90 0.59 -12.37
CA MET A 157 1.56 1.85 -11.67
C MET A 157 1.43 3.08 -12.59
N ASP A 158 1.32 2.85 -13.89
CA ASP A 158 1.07 3.85 -14.95
C ASP A 158 -0.26 3.57 -15.66
#